data_AF-A0A1D8ASQ9-F1
#
_entry.id   AF-A0A1D8ASQ9-F1
#
_cell.length_a   1.000
_cell.length_b   1.000
_cell.length_c   1.000
_cell.angle_alpha   90.00
_cell.angle_beta   90.00
_cell.angle_gamma   90.00
#
_symmetry.space_group_name_H-M   'P 1'
#
loop_
_entity.id
_entity.type
_entity.pdbx_description
1 polymer ?
#
loop_
_entity_poly.entity_id
_entity_poly.type
_entity_poly.pdbx_seq_one_letter_code
_entity_poly.pdbx_strand_id
1 'polypeptide(L)'
;MKSTPSPRSFLLLLAAAALPLTGAETADALIERGRYLVHDVAGCVDCHSPRDEKGQFLADRHLTGAVLGFAPTVPMPWAPAAPSIAGLEGYTTEQAVTFLMTGTRPSGVPPLPPMPAYRLNQADARAVVAYLQSLAKKS
;
A
#
# COMPACT_ATOMS: atom_id res chain seq x y z
N MET A 1 56.53 -52.18 26.26
CA MET A 1 55.84 -50.88 26.16
C MET A 1 55.29 -50.74 24.75
N LYS A 2 53.96 -50.70 24.60
CA LYS A 2 53.20 -49.94 23.58
C LYS A 2 51.73 -50.28 23.76
N SER A 3 51.03 -49.41 24.50
CA SER A 3 49.61 -49.48 24.80
C SER A 3 48.80 -48.99 23.60
N THR A 4 47.78 -49.74 23.20
CA THR A 4 46.76 -49.32 22.22
C THR A 4 45.61 -48.60 22.92
N PRO A 5 45.13 -47.43 22.44
CA PRO A 5 43.88 -46.85 22.94
C PRO A 5 42.67 -47.27 22.08
N SER A 6 41.55 -47.49 22.78
CA SER A 6 40.20 -47.82 22.28
C SER A 6 39.50 -46.61 21.65
N PRO A 7 38.59 -46.79 20.66
CA PRO A 7 37.85 -45.67 20.06
C PRO A 7 36.68 -45.28 20.97
N ARG A 8 36.64 -44.01 21.37
CA ARG A 8 35.48 -43.42 22.05
C ARG A 8 34.49 -42.94 20.99
N SER A 9 33.33 -43.60 20.91
CA SER A 9 32.17 -43.12 20.15
C SER A 9 31.73 -41.76 20.69
N PHE A 10 31.76 -40.73 19.84
CA PHE A 10 31.11 -39.46 20.08
C PHE A 10 29.70 -39.52 19.49
N LEU A 11 28.69 -39.60 20.34
CA LEU A 11 27.30 -39.34 19.94
C LEU A 11 27.14 -37.82 19.78
N LEU A 12 27.05 -37.34 18.54
CA LEU A 12 26.64 -35.97 18.23
C LEU A 12 25.12 -35.86 18.39
N LEU A 13 24.67 -35.27 19.50
CA LEU A 13 23.30 -34.75 19.61
C LEU A 13 23.19 -33.48 18.76
N LEU A 14 22.57 -33.59 17.58
CA LEU A 14 22.04 -32.42 16.88
C LEU A 14 20.77 -31.95 17.61
N ALA A 15 20.90 -30.90 18.41
CA ALA A 15 19.76 -30.12 18.86
C ALA A 15 19.27 -29.27 17.67
N ALA A 16 18.18 -29.70 17.03
CA ALA A 16 17.48 -28.90 16.04
C ALA A 16 16.79 -27.73 16.76
N ALA A 17 17.38 -26.54 16.71
CA ALA A 17 16.74 -25.31 17.13
C ALA A 17 15.63 -24.98 16.12
N ALA A 18 14.38 -25.26 16.48
CA ALA A 18 13.22 -24.79 15.74
C ALA A 18 13.11 -23.25 15.93
N LEU A 19 13.53 -22.49 14.93
CA LEU A 19 13.20 -21.07 14.86
C LEU A 19 11.70 -20.93 14.55
N PRO A 20 10.94 -20.10 15.29
CA PRO A 20 9.55 -19.87 14.96
C PRO A 20 9.46 -19.05 13.67
N LEU A 21 9.02 -19.68 12.58
CA LEU A 21 8.51 -18.97 11.40
C LEU A 21 7.11 -18.42 11.73
N THR A 22 7.04 -17.34 12.48
CA THR A 22 5.79 -16.59 12.66
C THR A 22 6.10 -15.10 12.69
N GLY A 23 6.40 -14.54 11.52
CA GLY A 23 6.35 -13.09 11.33
C GLY A 23 4.96 -12.69 10.85
N ALA A 24 3.98 -12.62 11.77
CA ALA A 24 2.79 -11.84 11.46
C ALA A 24 3.26 -10.37 11.36
N GLU A 25 3.06 -9.72 10.22
CA GLU A 25 3.30 -8.28 10.13
C GLU A 25 2.42 -7.58 11.17
N THR A 26 3.04 -6.69 11.96
CA THR A 26 2.29 -5.86 12.90
C THR A 26 1.43 -4.87 12.10
N ALA A 27 0.35 -4.38 12.72
CA ALA A 27 -0.48 -3.34 12.11
C ALA A 27 0.36 -2.10 11.72
N ASP A 28 1.32 -1.72 12.56
CA ASP A 28 2.23 -0.60 12.29
C ASP A 28 3.13 -0.85 11.08
N ALA A 29 3.68 -2.06 10.92
CA ALA A 29 4.49 -2.41 9.76
C ALA A 29 3.67 -2.37 8.47
N LEU A 30 2.43 -2.86 8.52
CA LEU A 30 1.51 -2.82 7.38
C LEU A 30 1.14 -1.38 6.98
N ILE A 31 0.85 -0.52 7.97
CA ILE A 31 0.56 0.91 7.75
C ILE A 31 1.78 1.61 7.16
N GLU A 32 2.98 1.35 7.67
CA GLU A 32 4.21 1.98 7.15
C GLU A 32 4.51 1.53 5.72
N ARG A 33 4.32 0.24 5.41
CA ARG A 33 4.36 -0.26 4.03
C ARG A 33 3.36 0.47 3.13
N GLY A 34 2.13 0.63 3.62
CA GLY A 34 1.09 1.37 2.91
C GLY A 34 1.45 2.82 2.64
N ARG A 35 2.03 3.50 3.65
CA ARG A 35 2.51 4.88 3.54
C ARG A 35 3.56 5.00 2.43
N TYR A 36 4.56 4.11 2.44
CA TYR A 36 5.60 4.06 1.40
C TYR A 36 5.01 3.84 0.01
N LEU A 37 4.10 2.86 -0.14
CA LEU A 37 3.45 2.60 -1.42
C LEU A 37 2.65 3.81 -1.91
N VAL A 38 1.90 4.48 -1.03
CA VAL A 38 1.06 5.63 -1.39
C VAL A 38 1.87 6.86 -1.80
N HIS A 39 3.02 7.11 -1.17
CA HIS A 39 3.85 8.29 -1.45
C HIS A 39 4.84 8.05 -2.58
N ASP A 40 5.56 6.93 -2.50
CA ASP A 40 6.83 6.78 -3.20
C ASP A 40 6.74 5.85 -4.41
N VAL A 41 5.76 4.92 -4.42
CA VAL A 41 5.64 3.90 -5.48
C VAL A 41 4.44 4.15 -6.39
N ALA A 42 3.26 4.36 -5.81
CA ALA A 42 2.02 4.57 -6.53
C ALA A 42 1.73 6.06 -6.82
N GLY A 43 2.38 6.99 -6.11
CA GLY A 43 2.22 8.43 -6.35
C GLY A 43 0.80 8.95 -6.13
N CYS A 44 0.02 8.33 -5.24
CA CYS A 44 -1.38 8.72 -5.03
C CYS A 44 -1.49 10.18 -4.58
N VAL A 45 -0.50 10.67 -3.83
CA VAL A 45 -0.42 12.04 -3.32
C VAL A 45 -0.41 13.08 -4.43
N ASP A 46 0.09 12.75 -5.63
CA ASP A 46 0.23 13.72 -6.71
C ASP A 46 -1.10 14.23 -7.25
N CYS A 47 -2.12 13.37 -7.24
CA CYS A 47 -3.47 13.73 -7.67
C CYS A 47 -4.42 13.95 -6.50
N HIS A 48 -4.27 13.20 -5.41
CA HIS A 48 -5.23 13.20 -4.30
C HIS A 48 -4.91 14.19 -3.17
N SER A 49 -3.81 14.95 -3.25
CA SER A 49 -3.49 16.00 -2.26
C SER A 49 -3.52 17.39 -2.90
N PRO A 50 -4.18 18.39 -2.29
CA PRO A 50 -4.22 19.74 -2.82
C PRO A 50 -2.87 20.43 -2.66
N ARG A 51 -2.61 21.39 -3.55
CA ARG A 51 -1.40 22.20 -3.58
C ARG A 51 -1.72 23.68 -3.44
N ASP A 52 -0.80 24.46 -2.89
CA ASP A 52 -0.89 25.92 -2.85
C ASP A 52 -0.58 26.54 -4.23
N GLU A 53 -0.64 27.88 -4.31
CA GLU A 53 -0.33 28.63 -5.54
C GLU A 53 1.11 28.45 -6.03
N LYS A 54 2.02 27.97 -5.16
CA LYS A 54 3.43 27.67 -5.48
C LYS A 54 3.63 26.19 -5.84
N GLY A 55 2.55 25.41 -5.94
CA GLY A 55 2.57 24.00 -6.27
C GLY A 55 3.04 23.09 -5.14
N GLN A 56 3.15 23.59 -3.90
CA GLN A 56 3.53 22.82 -2.72
C GLN A 56 2.33 22.12 -2.11
N PHE A 57 2.49 20.90 -1.61
CA PHE A 57 1.40 20.17 -0.95
C PHE A 57 0.96 20.87 0.34
N LEU A 58 -0.35 20.98 0.52
CA LEU A 58 -0.95 21.44 1.77
C LEU A 58 -0.96 20.27 2.78
N ALA A 59 0.03 20.25 3.67
CA ALA A 59 0.26 19.12 4.58
C ALA A 59 -0.93 18.81 5.51
N ASP A 60 -1.71 19.82 5.90
CA ASP A 60 -2.90 19.68 6.73
C ASP A 60 -4.11 19.07 5.98
N ARG A 61 -4.03 19.01 4.65
CA ARG A 61 -5.05 18.48 3.73
C ARG A 61 -4.56 17.27 2.93
N HIS A 62 -3.60 16.53 3.50
CA HIS A 62 -3.06 15.31 2.89
C HIS A 62 -4.15 14.31 2.46
N LEU A 63 -4.15 13.94 1.19
CA LEU A 63 -5.06 12.96 0.58
C LEU A 63 -6.57 13.27 0.69
N THR A 64 -6.93 14.54 0.90
CA THR A 64 -8.34 14.98 0.97
C THR A 64 -8.96 15.30 -0.39
N GLY A 65 -8.28 14.97 -1.50
CA GLY A 65 -8.70 15.27 -2.86
C GLY A 65 -8.24 16.63 -3.35
N ALA A 66 -8.26 16.82 -4.68
CA ALA A 66 -7.85 18.04 -5.34
C ALA A 66 -8.52 18.19 -6.71
N VAL A 67 -8.73 19.44 -7.14
CA VAL A 67 -9.00 19.74 -8.55
C VAL A 67 -7.69 19.60 -9.31
N LEU A 68 -7.74 18.90 -10.45
CA LEU A 68 -6.55 18.70 -11.27
C LEU A 68 -6.28 19.98 -12.09
N GLY A 69 -5.07 20.52 -11.95
CA GLY A 69 -4.62 21.70 -12.70
C GLY A 69 -4.28 21.44 -14.17
N PHE A 70 -4.68 20.28 -14.71
CA PHE A 70 -4.40 19.87 -16.07
C PHE A 70 -5.58 19.09 -16.66
N ALA A 71 -5.67 19.10 -17.98
CA ALA A 71 -6.72 18.44 -18.74
C ALA A 71 -6.16 17.94 -20.09
N PRO A 72 -6.79 16.95 -20.71
CA PRO A 72 -6.38 16.46 -22.03
C PRO A 72 -6.60 17.55 -23.09
N THR A 73 -5.71 17.60 -24.08
CA THR A 73 -5.79 18.55 -25.21
C THR A 73 -6.75 18.09 -26.31
N VAL A 74 -7.24 16.84 -26.23
CA VAL A 74 -8.20 16.25 -27.15
C VAL A 74 -9.42 15.74 -26.37
N PRO A 75 -10.62 15.72 -26.96
CA PRO A 75 -11.80 15.18 -26.30
C PRO A 75 -11.64 13.71 -25.91
N MET A 76 -11.72 13.40 -24.62
CA MET A 76 -11.71 12.05 -24.07
C MET A 76 -12.37 12.01 -22.68
N PRO A 77 -12.78 10.83 -22.18
CA PRO A 77 -13.23 10.67 -20.79
C PRO A 77 -12.14 11.14 -19.82
N TRP A 78 -12.51 11.99 -18.85
CA TRP A 78 -11.58 12.60 -17.92
C TRP A 78 -12.26 12.92 -16.58
N ALA A 79 -11.54 12.69 -15.48
CA ALA A 79 -11.91 13.18 -14.16
C ALA A 79 -11.21 14.54 -13.92
N PRO A 80 -11.95 15.66 -13.81
CA PRO A 80 -11.36 16.98 -13.57
C PRO A 80 -10.83 17.16 -12.14
N ALA A 81 -11.15 16.24 -11.23
CA ALA A 81 -10.74 16.25 -9.85
C ALA A 81 -10.51 14.82 -9.35
N ALA A 82 -9.56 14.67 -8.43
CA ALA A 82 -9.39 13.45 -7.66
C ALA A 82 -10.17 13.56 -6.34
N PRO A 83 -10.94 12.54 -5.95
CA PRO A 83 -11.70 12.57 -4.70
C PRO A 83 -10.79 12.45 -3.49
N SER A 84 -11.32 12.74 -2.29
CA SER A 84 -10.68 12.34 -1.04
C SER A 84 -10.51 10.82 -1.00
N ILE A 85 -9.34 10.36 -0.57
CA ILE A 85 -9.08 8.93 -0.31
C ILE A 85 -8.67 8.67 1.14
N ALA A 86 -8.51 9.73 1.95
CA ALA A 86 -8.33 9.61 3.39
C ALA A 86 -9.57 8.95 4.03
N GLY A 87 -9.35 7.88 4.79
CA GLY A 87 -10.41 7.12 5.47
C GLY A 87 -11.31 6.29 4.56
N LEU A 88 -11.03 6.23 3.24
CA LEU A 88 -11.75 5.42 2.24
C LEU A 88 -13.28 5.57 2.27
N GLU A 89 -13.78 6.80 2.30
CA GLU A 89 -15.22 7.04 2.25
C GLU A 89 -15.84 6.50 0.94
N GLY A 90 -16.98 5.81 1.05
CA GLY A 90 -17.70 5.23 -0.08
C GLY A 90 -17.17 3.87 -0.57
N TYR A 91 -16.13 3.30 0.05
CA TYR A 91 -15.63 1.96 -0.23
C TYR A 91 -15.61 1.09 1.03
N THR A 92 -16.00 -0.17 0.90
CA THR A 92 -15.58 -1.18 1.90
C THR A 92 -14.10 -1.51 1.73
N THR A 93 -13.46 -2.06 2.77
CA THR A 93 -12.08 -2.54 2.72
C THR A 93 -11.85 -3.47 1.53
N GLU A 94 -12.74 -4.45 1.34
CA GLU A 94 -12.62 -5.47 0.29
C GLU A 94 -12.82 -4.88 -1.10
N GLN A 95 -13.73 -3.91 -1.24
CA GLN A 95 -13.91 -3.18 -2.49
C GLN A 95 -12.67 -2.38 -2.84
N ALA A 96 -12.05 -1.71 -1.88
CA ALA A 96 -10.84 -0.93 -2.11
C ALA A 96 -9.65 -1.82 -2.47
N VAL A 97 -9.46 -2.93 -1.75
CA VAL A 97 -8.42 -3.93 -2.07
C VAL A 97 -8.64 -4.49 -3.48
N THR A 98 -9.87 -4.89 -3.81
CA THR A 98 -10.19 -5.43 -5.15
C THR A 98 -9.95 -4.40 -6.24
N PHE A 99 -10.33 -3.15 -6.00
CA PHE A 99 -10.10 -2.06 -6.95
C PHE A 99 -8.61 -1.84 -7.22
N LEU A 100 -7.76 -1.83 -6.19
CA LEU A 100 -6.31 -1.65 -6.34
C LEU A 100 -5.61 -2.86 -7.01
N MET A 101 -6.16 -4.05 -6.86
CA MET A 101 -5.62 -5.27 -7.49
C MET A 101 -6.03 -5.40 -8.97
N THR A 102 -7.23 -4.95 -9.32
CA THR A 102 -7.83 -5.22 -10.64
C THR A 102 -7.88 -4.00 -11.55
N GLY A 103 -7.86 -2.79 -10.96
CA GLY A 103 -8.11 -1.55 -11.66
C GLY A 103 -9.59 -1.37 -12.04
N THR A 104 -10.51 -2.09 -11.40
CA THR A 104 -11.95 -2.05 -11.69
C THR A 104 -12.73 -1.58 -10.46
N ARG A 105 -13.54 -0.53 -10.63
CA ARG A 105 -14.41 0.00 -9.55
C ARG A 105 -15.49 -1.02 -9.19
N PRO A 106 -16.15 -0.90 -8.01
CA PRO A 106 -17.26 -1.76 -7.62
C PRO A 106 -18.42 -1.78 -8.65
N SER A 107 -18.57 -0.70 -9.42
CA SER A 107 -19.54 -0.61 -10.52
C SER A 107 -19.18 -1.41 -11.77
N GLY A 108 -18.01 -2.08 -11.80
CA GLY A 108 -17.58 -2.92 -12.93
C GLY A 108 -16.84 -2.18 -14.05
N VAL A 109 -16.56 -0.88 -13.88
CA VAL A 109 -15.86 -0.05 -14.88
C VAL A 109 -14.49 0.42 -14.37
N PRO A 110 -13.50 0.65 -15.25
CA PRO A 110 -12.20 1.21 -14.86
C PRO A 110 -12.34 2.62 -14.25
N PRO A 111 -11.33 3.12 -13.53
CA PRO A 111 -11.31 4.50 -13.10
C PRO A 111 -11.22 5.43 -14.32
N LEU A 112 -11.70 6.65 -14.18
CA LEU A 112 -11.54 7.65 -15.24
C LEU A 112 -10.09 8.15 -15.26
N PRO A 113 -9.50 8.39 -16.44
CA PRO A 113 -8.22 9.08 -16.56
C PRO A 113 -8.24 10.43 -15.81
N PRO A 114 -7.12 10.89 -15.22
CA PRO A 114 -5.77 10.30 -15.34
C PRO A 114 -5.46 9.18 -14.34
N MET A 115 -6.41 8.80 -13.48
CA MET A 115 -6.17 7.76 -12.49
C MET A 115 -5.78 6.44 -13.16
N PRO A 116 -4.59 5.87 -12.86
CA PRO A 116 -4.18 4.60 -13.45
C PRO A 116 -5.02 3.44 -12.91
N ALA A 117 -5.21 2.43 -13.76
CA ALA A 117 -5.77 1.15 -13.36
C ALA A 117 -4.68 0.29 -12.71
N TYR A 118 -4.53 0.38 -11.39
CA TYR A 118 -3.51 -0.38 -10.65
C TYR A 118 -3.70 -1.90 -10.75
N ARG A 119 -2.58 -2.62 -10.59
CA ARG A 119 -2.49 -4.08 -10.55
C ARG A 119 -1.60 -4.53 -9.39
N LEU A 120 -1.86 -4.00 -8.20
CA LEU A 120 -1.11 -4.38 -7.01
C LEU A 120 -1.33 -5.85 -6.68
N ASN A 121 -0.32 -6.49 -6.08
CA ASN A 121 -0.56 -7.76 -5.41
C ASN A 121 -1.44 -7.53 -4.16
N GLN A 122 -1.99 -8.62 -3.60
CA GLN A 122 -2.94 -8.52 -2.49
C GLN A 122 -2.32 -7.93 -1.22
N ALA A 123 -1.05 -8.21 -0.93
CA ALA A 123 -0.36 -7.68 0.24
C ALA A 123 -0.22 -6.16 0.16
N ASP A 124 0.20 -5.64 -1.00
CA ASP A 124 0.36 -4.21 -1.25
C ASP A 124 -0.96 -3.48 -1.28
N ALA A 125 -1.99 -4.06 -1.90
CA ALA A 125 -3.33 -3.49 -1.88
C ALA A 125 -3.87 -3.37 -0.45
N ARG A 126 -3.65 -4.38 0.39
CA ARG A 126 -4.05 -4.34 1.82
C ARG A 126 -3.23 -3.31 2.60
N ALA A 127 -1.93 -3.20 2.36
CA ALA A 127 -1.08 -2.21 3.01
C ALA A 127 -1.54 -0.77 2.67
N VAL A 128 -1.77 -0.49 1.40
CA VAL A 128 -2.32 0.80 0.94
C VAL A 128 -3.65 1.10 1.62
N VAL A 129 -4.59 0.14 1.62
CA VAL A 129 -5.90 0.31 2.26
C VAL A 129 -5.77 0.56 3.77
N ALA A 130 -4.91 -0.19 4.48
CA ALA A 130 -4.67 0.00 5.91
C ALA A 130 -4.13 1.41 6.22
N TYR A 131 -3.17 1.89 5.43
CA TYR A 131 -2.66 3.25 5.57
C TYR A 131 -3.76 4.29 5.33
N LEU A 132 -4.51 4.19 4.24
CA LEU A 132 -5.59 5.13 3.93
C LEU A 132 -6.67 5.14 5.02
N GLN A 133 -7.00 3.99 5.61
CA GLN A 133 -7.95 3.89 6.74
C GLN A 133 -7.44 4.50 8.04
N SER A 134 -6.12 4.52 8.26
CA SER A 134 -5.51 5.16 9.43
C SER A 134 -5.60 6.69 9.40
N LEU A 135 -5.87 7.27 8.22
CA LEU A 135 -6.02 8.71 8.06
C LEU A 135 -7.39 9.18 8.54
N ALA A 136 -7.42 10.33 9.21
CA ALA A 136 -8.67 10.95 9.62
C ALA A 136 -9.52 11.31 8.40
N LYS A 137 -10.82 10.98 8.46
CA LYS A 137 -11.82 11.50 7.53
C LYS A 137 -11.95 13.00 7.79
N LYS A 138 -11.56 13.82 6.82
CA LYS A 138 -11.77 15.27 6.87
C LYS A 138 -12.78 15.63 5.80
N SER A 139 -13.95 16.11 6.24
CA SER A 139 -15.04 16.62 5.42
C SER A 139 -14.73 17.99 4.83
#